data_AF-A0A3D8HXS8-F1
#
_entry.id   AF-A0A3D8HXS8-F1
#
_cell.length_a   1.000
_cell.length_b   1.000
_cell.length_c   1.000
_cell.angle_alpha   90.00
_cell.angle_beta   90.00
_cell.angle_gamma   90.00
#
_symmetry.space_group_name_H-M   'P 1'
#
loop_
_entity.id
_entity.type
_entity.pdbx_description
1 polymer ?
#
loop_
_entity_poly.entity_id
_entity_poly.type
_entity_poly.pdbx_seq_one_letter_code
_entity_poly.pdbx_strand_id
1 'polypeptide(L)'
;MKNLLLIIFFGILFSSCGTPSLPKEQTRIDQKDLKLVLIKSKNISFYDFGLLSLTPEITLELFKLGKSIGKFIIKEREICFIDDCAPKWVASKAFFGDVGYDTLFEEILSKKDIFDGIGKSLNANGVIAQKFSFGGNDFIYEHSPDIIYFRNLTSGITVIIDKFKE
;
A
#
# COMPACT_ATOMS: atom_id res chain seq x y z
N MET A 1 -29.62 56.79 -53.00
CA MET A 1 -28.23 56.84 -52.43
C MET A 1 -28.38 56.79 -50.91
N LYS A 2 -27.67 56.00 -50.12
CA LYS A 2 -26.75 54.88 -50.29
C LYS A 2 -26.61 54.33 -48.85
N ASN A 3 -26.61 53.01 -48.71
CA ASN A 3 -26.44 52.26 -47.46
C ASN A 3 -25.33 52.80 -46.54
N LEU A 4 -25.48 52.62 -45.22
CA LEU A 4 -24.35 52.26 -44.34
C LEU A 4 -24.89 51.71 -42.99
N LEU A 5 -24.99 50.38 -42.86
CA LEU A 5 -24.09 49.50 -42.10
C LEU A 5 -24.25 49.65 -40.56
N LEU A 6 -25.07 48.83 -39.91
CA LEU A 6 -24.71 47.55 -39.27
C LEU A 6 -23.70 47.72 -38.11
N ILE A 7 -24.18 47.82 -36.87
CA ILE A 7 -23.39 47.47 -35.68
C ILE A 7 -24.09 46.32 -34.97
N ILE A 8 -23.29 45.29 -34.78
CA ILE A 8 -23.62 43.91 -34.51
C ILE A 8 -24.04 43.71 -33.05
N PHE A 9 -25.08 42.91 -32.92
CA PHE A 9 -25.55 42.20 -31.74
C PHE A 9 -24.36 41.46 -31.06
N PHE A 10 -23.73 42.07 -30.05
CA PHE A 10 -22.74 41.40 -29.20
C PHE A 10 -23.35 41.23 -27.81
N GLY A 11 -24.11 40.16 -27.65
CA GLY A 11 -24.77 39.86 -26.40
C GLY A 11 -25.24 38.42 -26.37
N ILE A 12 -24.55 37.63 -25.54
CA ILE A 12 -24.98 36.34 -25.00
C ILE A 12 -24.71 35.13 -25.93
N LEU A 13 -23.44 34.72 -25.96
CA LEU A 13 -23.10 33.30 -25.98
C LEU A 13 -22.18 33.04 -24.78
N PHE A 14 -22.79 32.90 -23.60
CA PHE A 14 -22.14 32.15 -22.51
C PHE A 14 -22.17 30.68 -22.92
N SER A 15 -21.15 30.27 -23.67
CA SER A 15 -20.83 28.88 -23.91
C SER A 15 -20.51 28.23 -22.56
N SER A 16 -21.52 27.61 -21.95
CA SER A 16 -21.36 26.77 -20.78
C SER A 16 -20.40 25.63 -21.15
N CYS A 17 -19.14 25.75 -20.73
CA CYS A 17 -18.20 24.64 -20.79
C CYS A 17 -18.61 23.67 -19.68
N GLY A 18 -19.47 22.71 -20.02
CA GLY A 18 -19.79 21.60 -19.14
C GLY A 18 -18.55 20.73 -18.99
N THR A 19 -17.76 20.96 -17.95
CA THR A 19 -16.74 20.00 -17.51
C THR A 19 -17.45 18.71 -17.12
N PRO A 20 -17.13 17.56 -17.75
CA PRO A 20 -17.67 16.29 -17.30
C PRO A 20 -17.22 16.05 -15.86
N SER A 21 -18.17 16.02 -14.92
CA SER A 21 -17.89 15.61 -13.56
C SER A 21 -17.50 14.14 -13.59
N LEU A 22 -16.20 13.86 -13.44
CA LEU A 22 -15.72 12.53 -13.11
C LEU A 22 -16.54 12.01 -11.92
N PRO A 23 -17.08 10.78 -11.96
CA PRO A 23 -17.70 10.22 -10.78
C PRO A 23 -16.61 10.11 -9.72
N LYS A 24 -16.70 10.93 -8.66
CA LYS A 24 -16.01 10.64 -7.41
C LYS A 24 -16.69 9.41 -6.84
N GLU A 25 -16.19 8.25 -7.21
CA GLU A 25 -16.51 7.01 -6.53
C GLU A 25 -15.99 7.14 -5.10
N GLN A 26 -16.87 7.63 -4.23
CA GLN A 26 -16.59 7.79 -2.81
C GLN A 26 -16.77 6.41 -2.19
N THR A 27 -15.75 5.57 -2.34
CA THR A 27 -15.72 4.23 -1.75
C THR A 27 -15.94 4.39 -0.26
N ARG A 28 -17.09 3.93 0.24
CA ARG A 28 -17.36 3.90 1.68
C ARG A 28 -16.44 2.85 2.28
N ILE A 29 -15.39 3.31 2.96
CA ILE A 29 -14.50 2.45 3.72
C ILE A 29 -15.24 2.05 4.99
N ASP A 30 -15.54 0.76 5.14
CA ASP A 30 -16.08 0.22 6.39
C ASP A 30 -14.96 0.22 7.44
N GLN A 31 -15.25 0.70 8.65
CA GLN A 31 -14.26 0.75 9.73
C GLN A 31 -13.67 -0.62 10.05
N LYS A 32 -14.41 -1.72 9.83
CA LYS A 32 -13.92 -3.08 10.07
C LYS A 32 -12.76 -3.48 9.15
N ASP A 33 -12.65 -2.83 7.99
CA ASP A 33 -11.66 -3.12 6.97
C ASP A 33 -10.37 -2.29 7.19
N LEU A 34 -10.46 -1.20 7.97
CA LEU A 34 -9.33 -0.36 8.34
C LEU A 34 -8.29 -1.13 9.15
N LYS A 35 -7.03 -0.87 8.84
CA LYS A 35 -5.85 -1.38 9.55
C LYS A 35 -5.05 -0.23 10.12
N LEU A 36 -4.43 -0.43 11.28
CA LEU A 36 -3.33 0.40 11.73
C LEU A 36 -2.05 -0.13 11.08
N VAL A 37 -1.35 0.74 10.35
CA VAL A 37 -0.19 0.36 9.55
C VAL A 37 1.03 1.14 9.99
N LEU A 38 2.06 0.43 10.43
CA LEU A 38 3.40 0.95 10.62
C LEU A 38 4.30 0.39 9.51
N ILE A 39 4.89 1.27 8.71
CA ILE A 39 5.95 0.93 7.78
C ILE A 39 7.16 1.79 8.11
N LYS A 40 8.29 1.14 8.36
CA LYS A 40 9.56 1.80 8.56
C LYS A 40 10.64 1.08 7.77
N SER A 41 11.19 1.76 6.77
CA SER A 41 12.38 1.34 6.03
C SER A 41 13.26 2.54 5.71
N LYS A 42 14.30 2.36 4.90
CA LYS A 42 15.22 3.44 4.52
C LYS A 42 14.52 4.59 3.80
N ASN A 43 13.56 4.28 2.93
CA ASN A 43 12.95 5.25 2.00
C ASN A 43 11.51 5.63 2.38
N ILE A 44 10.89 4.94 3.33
CA ILE A 44 9.51 5.20 3.76
C ILE A 44 9.39 5.09 5.29
N SER A 45 8.71 6.07 5.87
CA SER A 45 8.26 6.05 7.27
C SER A 45 6.80 6.47 7.31
N PHE A 46 5.93 5.55 7.69
CA PHE A 46 4.49 5.73 7.72
C PHE A 46 3.91 5.10 8.98
N TYR A 47 3.02 5.82 9.65
CA TYR A 47 2.29 5.33 10.82
C TYR A 47 0.91 6.00 10.86
N ASP A 48 -0.08 5.35 10.25
CA ASP A 48 -1.47 5.81 10.19
C ASP A 48 -2.35 4.65 9.66
N PHE A 49 -3.54 4.95 9.17
CA PHE A 49 -4.48 3.96 8.64
C PHE A 49 -4.10 3.43 7.26
N GLY A 50 -4.47 2.18 7.00
CA GLY A 50 -4.38 1.56 5.69
C GLY A 50 -5.52 0.59 5.40
N LEU A 51 -5.64 0.23 4.13
CA LEU A 51 -6.51 -0.84 3.65
C LEU A 51 -5.68 -1.89 2.94
N LEU A 52 -5.78 -3.14 3.39
CA LEU A 52 -5.14 -4.29 2.77
C LEU A 52 -6.19 -5.12 2.04
N SER A 53 -6.10 -5.18 0.71
CA SER A 53 -6.85 -6.12 -0.13
C SER A 53 -5.91 -7.21 -0.64
N LEU A 54 -6.39 -8.45 -0.72
CA LEU A 54 -5.65 -9.57 -1.33
C LEU A 54 -6.19 -9.95 -2.72
N THR A 55 -7.32 -9.37 -3.15
CA THR A 55 -8.00 -9.70 -4.41
C THR A 55 -8.55 -8.45 -5.10
N PRO A 56 -8.49 -8.34 -6.45
CA PRO A 56 -7.87 -9.29 -7.38
C PRO A 56 -6.33 -9.26 -7.34
N GLU A 57 -5.73 -8.16 -6.88
CA GLU A 57 -4.29 -8.00 -6.65
C GLU A 57 -4.05 -7.61 -5.19
N ILE A 58 -2.88 -7.95 -4.66
CA ILE A 58 -2.52 -7.55 -3.29
C ILE A 58 -2.23 -6.05 -3.30
N THR A 59 -3.04 -5.30 -2.57
CA THR A 59 -2.95 -3.84 -2.48
C THR A 59 -2.91 -3.41 -1.03
N LEU A 60 -1.93 -2.58 -0.67
CA LEU A 60 -1.90 -1.87 0.61
C LEU A 60 -2.00 -0.37 0.35
N GLU A 61 -3.22 0.16 0.48
CA GLU A 61 -3.48 1.60 0.37
C GLU A 61 -3.25 2.29 1.72
N LEU A 62 -2.58 3.44 1.68
CA LEU A 62 -2.18 4.20 2.86
C LEU A 62 -2.99 5.50 2.92
N PHE A 63 -3.51 5.81 4.10
CA PHE A 63 -4.32 7.00 4.34
C PHE A 63 -3.65 7.91 5.36
N LYS A 64 -3.71 9.22 5.13
CA LYS A 64 -3.32 10.24 6.10
C LYS A 64 -4.40 11.30 6.17
N LEU A 65 -4.90 11.58 7.37
CA LEU A 65 -5.99 12.54 7.59
C LEU A 65 -7.21 12.28 6.67
N GLY A 66 -7.57 10.99 6.50
CA GLY A 66 -8.71 10.57 5.69
C GLY A 66 -8.51 10.68 4.17
N LYS A 67 -7.30 10.98 3.69
CA LYS A 67 -6.96 11.01 2.26
C LYS A 67 -5.97 9.92 1.92
N SER A 68 -6.20 9.23 0.80
CA SER A 68 -5.20 8.32 0.23
C SER A 68 -3.94 9.10 -0.12
N ILE A 69 -2.79 8.61 0.32
CA ILE A 69 -1.47 9.20 0.02
C ILE A 69 -0.64 8.31 -0.92
N GLY A 70 -1.18 7.16 -1.30
CA GLY A 70 -0.51 6.18 -2.15
C GLY A 70 -0.91 4.76 -1.79
N LYS A 71 -0.61 3.84 -2.70
CA LYS A 71 -0.83 2.42 -2.50
C LYS A 71 0.35 1.61 -3.01
N PHE A 72 0.70 0.57 -2.27
CA PHE A 72 1.51 -0.52 -2.79
C PHE A 72 0.59 -1.46 -3.57
N ILE A 73 1.00 -1.84 -4.78
CA ILE A 73 0.30 -2.84 -5.60
C ILE A 73 1.32 -3.93 -5.95
N ILE A 74 1.08 -5.16 -5.52
CA ILE A 74 1.89 -6.31 -5.86
C ILE A 74 1.26 -6.99 -7.08
N LYS A 75 1.90 -6.83 -8.24
CA LYS A 75 1.50 -7.51 -9.48
C LYS A 75 2.33 -8.78 -9.67
N GLU A 76 2.13 -9.48 -10.78
CA GLU A 76 2.86 -10.72 -11.08
C GLU A 76 4.39 -10.50 -11.12
N ARG A 77 4.86 -9.43 -11.78
CA ARG A 77 6.29 -9.18 -12.06
C ARG A 77 6.88 -7.94 -11.42
N GLU A 78 6.04 -7.07 -10.86
CA GLU A 78 6.45 -5.77 -10.36
C GLU A 78 5.71 -5.40 -9.07
N ILE A 79 6.31 -4.48 -8.31
CA ILE A 79 5.68 -3.80 -7.18
C ILE A 79 5.63 -2.33 -7.54
N CYS A 80 4.43 -1.76 -7.46
CA CYS A 80 4.21 -0.34 -7.69
C CYS A 80 3.94 0.37 -6.37
N PHE A 81 4.50 1.57 -6.18
CA PHE A 81 4.08 2.53 -5.17
C PHE A 81 3.68 3.83 -5.85
N ILE A 82 2.40 4.20 -5.74
CA ILE A 82 1.80 5.29 -6.55
C ILE A 82 1.96 4.96 -8.04
N ASP A 83 2.78 5.71 -8.77
CA ASP A 83 3.02 5.57 -10.21
C ASP A 83 4.42 5.02 -10.52
N ASP A 84 5.23 4.76 -9.49
CA ASP A 84 6.58 4.20 -9.64
C ASP A 84 6.53 2.68 -9.46
N CYS A 85 6.86 1.96 -10.53
CA CYS A 85 6.86 0.50 -10.57
C CYS A 85 8.27 -0.01 -10.81
N ALA A 86 8.67 -1.03 -10.04
CA ALA A 86 9.93 -1.71 -10.22
C ALA A 86 9.73 -3.24 -10.22
N PRO A 87 10.59 -4.00 -10.92
CA PRO A 87 10.59 -5.45 -10.80
C PRO A 87 10.61 -5.89 -9.34
N LYS A 88 9.88 -6.96 -8.99
CA LYS A 88 9.69 -7.44 -7.61
C LYS A 88 10.99 -7.47 -6.79
N TRP A 89 12.02 -8.13 -7.29
CA TRP A 89 13.35 -8.16 -6.68
C TRP A 89 13.94 -6.77 -6.38
N VAL A 90 13.83 -5.83 -7.32
CA VAL A 90 14.37 -4.47 -7.17
C VAL A 90 13.60 -3.72 -6.08
N ALA A 91 12.27 -3.77 -6.11
CA ALA A 91 11.42 -3.15 -5.11
C ALA A 91 11.61 -3.76 -3.71
N SER A 92 11.65 -5.09 -3.62
CA SER A 92 11.89 -5.81 -2.37
C SER A 92 13.26 -5.46 -1.79
N LYS A 93 14.32 -5.36 -2.60
CA LYS A 93 15.63 -4.90 -2.11
C LYS A 93 15.64 -3.43 -1.70
N ALA A 94 14.97 -2.57 -2.44
CA ALA A 94 14.85 -1.16 -2.08
C ALA A 94 14.16 -0.98 -0.71
N PHE A 95 13.21 -1.86 -0.38
CA PHE A 95 12.45 -1.82 0.87
C PHE A 95 13.13 -2.55 2.02
N PHE A 96 13.55 -3.81 1.81
CA PHE A 96 14.05 -4.73 2.84
C PHE A 96 15.59 -4.78 2.91
N GLY A 97 16.30 -4.07 2.04
CA GLY A 97 17.76 -4.11 1.96
C GLY A 97 18.27 -5.42 1.36
N ASP A 98 19.46 -5.84 1.77
CA ASP A 98 20.17 -6.98 1.18
C ASP A 98 19.46 -8.33 1.35
N VAL A 99 18.54 -8.41 2.32
CA VAL A 99 17.74 -9.60 2.63
C VAL A 99 16.44 -9.67 1.82
N GLY A 100 16.12 -8.61 1.06
CA GLY A 100 14.98 -8.58 0.17
C GLY A 100 15.13 -9.57 -0.98
N TYR A 101 14.18 -10.49 -1.11
CA TYR A 101 14.02 -11.37 -2.26
C TYR A 101 12.69 -11.13 -2.97
N ASP A 102 12.53 -11.71 -4.16
CA ASP A 102 11.48 -11.37 -5.11
C ASP A 102 10.07 -11.37 -4.49
N THR A 103 9.72 -12.42 -3.76
CA THR A 103 8.38 -12.62 -3.17
C THR A 103 8.22 -12.13 -1.73
N LEU A 104 9.27 -11.60 -1.08
CA LEU A 104 9.23 -11.29 0.36
C LEU A 104 8.10 -10.33 0.74
N PHE A 105 7.89 -9.26 -0.02
CA PHE A 105 6.81 -8.30 0.27
C PHE A 105 5.43 -8.96 0.10
N GLU A 106 5.26 -9.75 -0.97
CA GLU A 106 4.03 -10.48 -1.25
C GLU A 106 3.69 -11.45 -0.11
N GLU A 107 4.68 -12.21 0.36
CA GLU A 107 4.53 -13.18 1.43
C GLU A 107 4.14 -12.52 2.75
N ILE A 108 4.78 -11.40 3.10
CA ILE A 108 4.44 -10.62 4.30
C ILE A 108 2.99 -10.13 4.23
N LEU A 109 2.59 -9.48 3.13
CA LEU A 109 1.23 -8.95 2.97
C LEU A 109 0.17 -10.05 2.89
N SER A 110 0.54 -11.21 2.35
CA SER A 110 -0.34 -12.39 2.22
C SER A 110 -0.34 -13.29 3.44
N LYS A 111 0.40 -12.96 4.51
CA LYS A 111 0.51 -13.77 5.73
C LYS A 111 0.98 -15.20 5.42
N LYS A 112 1.94 -15.32 4.49
CA LYS A 112 2.63 -16.58 4.20
C LYS A 112 3.88 -16.67 5.07
N ASP A 113 4.36 -17.89 5.26
CA ASP A 113 5.70 -18.12 5.82
C ASP A 113 6.73 -17.40 4.93
N ILE A 114 7.70 -16.71 5.54
CA ILE A 114 8.84 -16.11 4.84
C ILE A 114 10.09 -16.98 5.03
N PHE A 115 11.07 -16.85 4.14
CA PHE A 115 12.31 -17.63 4.16
C PHE A 115 12.04 -19.13 4.34
N ASP A 116 11.14 -19.69 3.52
CA ASP A 116 10.80 -21.13 3.51
C ASP A 116 10.38 -21.72 4.87
N GLY A 117 9.87 -20.91 5.80
CA GLY A 117 9.42 -21.43 7.09
C GLY A 117 10.49 -21.47 8.19
N ILE A 118 11.68 -20.88 7.98
CA ILE A 118 12.77 -20.98 8.95
C ILE A 118 12.35 -20.40 10.31
N GLY A 119 12.63 -21.14 11.38
CA GLY A 119 12.34 -20.72 12.75
C GLY A 119 10.84 -20.69 13.08
N LYS A 120 10.00 -21.31 12.24
CA LYS A 120 8.56 -21.37 12.44
C LYS A 120 8.17 -22.15 13.69
N SER A 121 7.21 -21.57 14.40
CA SER A 121 6.53 -22.13 15.56
C SER A 121 5.07 -21.70 15.52
N LEU A 122 4.19 -22.54 16.07
CA LEU A 122 2.78 -22.20 16.29
C LEU A 122 2.60 -21.96 17.78
N ASN A 123 2.16 -20.77 18.16
CA ASN A 123 1.86 -20.50 19.57
C ASN A 123 0.45 -20.98 19.95
N ALA A 124 0.17 -21.03 21.26
CA ALA A 124 -1.10 -21.52 21.80
C ALA A 124 -2.34 -20.72 21.33
N ASN A 125 -2.15 -19.51 20.80
CA ASN A 125 -3.21 -18.63 20.34
C ASN A 125 -3.43 -18.74 18.81
N GLY A 126 -2.79 -19.70 18.14
CA GLY A 126 -2.91 -19.90 16.70
C GLY A 126 -2.13 -18.88 15.86
N VAL A 127 -1.20 -18.13 16.46
CA VAL A 127 -0.31 -17.22 15.74
C VAL A 127 0.91 -18.01 15.26
N ILE A 128 1.23 -17.85 13.98
CA ILE A 128 2.47 -18.37 13.41
C ILE A 128 3.57 -17.36 13.71
N ALA A 129 4.65 -17.83 14.35
CA ALA A 129 5.80 -17.02 14.70
C ALA A 129 7.07 -17.64 14.10
N GLN A 130 7.87 -16.83 13.43
CA GLN A 130 9.17 -17.19 12.88
C GLN A 130 10.24 -16.31 13.52
N LYS A 131 11.19 -16.92 14.22
CA LYS A 131 12.34 -16.24 14.83
C LYS A 131 13.61 -16.94 14.38
N PHE A 132 14.44 -16.24 13.61
CA PHE A 132 15.61 -16.85 12.96
C PHE A 132 16.67 -15.82 12.59
N SER A 133 17.87 -16.31 12.33
CA SER A 133 18.97 -15.52 11.79
C SER A 133 19.26 -15.97 10.35
N PHE A 134 19.42 -15.03 9.43
CA PHE A 134 19.76 -15.30 8.03
C PHE A 134 20.63 -14.18 7.46
N GLY A 135 21.74 -14.53 6.79
CA GLY A 135 22.62 -13.54 6.16
C GLY A 135 23.14 -12.46 7.12
N GLY A 136 23.44 -12.83 8.38
CA GLY A 136 23.89 -11.89 9.42
C GLY A 136 22.79 -10.96 9.97
N ASN A 137 21.52 -11.22 9.66
CA ASN A 137 20.38 -10.47 10.15
C ASN A 137 19.53 -11.34 11.06
N ASP A 138 18.97 -10.74 12.11
CA ASP A 138 18.00 -11.40 13.00
C ASP A 138 16.58 -10.93 12.69
N PHE A 139 15.63 -11.87 12.67
CA PHE A 139 14.25 -11.61 12.26
C PHE A 139 13.25 -12.06 13.31
N ILE A 140 12.18 -11.28 13.42
CA ILE A 140 10.92 -11.71 14.02
C ILE A 140 9.83 -11.47 12.99
N TYR A 141 9.07 -12.52 12.69
CA TYR A 141 7.89 -12.44 11.88
C TYR A 141 6.73 -13.18 12.55
N GLU A 142 5.61 -12.51 12.76
CA GLU A 142 4.41 -13.09 13.34
C GLU A 142 3.21 -12.73 12.48
N HIS A 143 2.31 -13.69 12.26
CA HIS A 143 1.07 -13.40 11.55
C HIS A 143 -0.12 -14.24 12.04
N SER A 144 -1.30 -13.62 11.95
CA SER A 144 -2.60 -14.21 12.22
C SER A 144 -3.66 -13.55 11.31
N PRO A 145 -4.95 -13.94 11.40
CA PRO A 145 -6.00 -13.22 10.70
C PRO A 145 -6.05 -11.71 11.00
N ASP A 146 -5.63 -11.29 12.19
CA ASP A 146 -5.73 -9.89 12.62
C ASP A 146 -4.42 -9.10 12.54
N ILE A 147 -3.26 -9.75 12.62
CA ILE A 147 -1.96 -9.07 12.66
C ILE A 147 -0.96 -9.60 11.61
N ILE A 148 -0.17 -8.69 11.06
CA ILE A 148 1.12 -8.95 10.43
C ILE A 148 2.15 -8.15 11.22
N TYR A 149 3.19 -8.81 11.71
CA TYR A 149 4.32 -8.18 12.37
C TYR A 149 5.60 -8.72 11.74
N PHE A 150 6.28 -7.91 10.95
CA PHE A 150 7.61 -8.21 10.41
C PHE A 150 8.60 -7.21 10.97
N ARG A 151 9.72 -7.71 11.49
CA ARG A 151 10.84 -6.88 11.89
C ARG A 151 12.17 -7.58 11.61
N ASN A 152 13.01 -6.90 10.83
CA ASN A 152 14.45 -7.17 10.83
C ASN A 152 15.04 -6.41 12.02
N LEU A 153 15.52 -7.14 13.02
CA LEU A 153 16.07 -6.59 14.27
C LEU A 153 17.42 -5.89 14.05
N THR A 154 18.18 -6.31 13.04
CA THR A 154 19.50 -5.77 12.71
C THR A 154 19.40 -4.43 11.98
N SER A 155 18.57 -4.35 10.94
CA SER A 155 18.39 -3.11 10.15
C SER A 155 17.30 -2.18 10.69
N GLY A 156 16.42 -2.69 11.57
CA GLY A 156 15.28 -1.95 12.10
C GLY A 156 14.10 -1.82 11.12
N ILE A 157 14.17 -2.44 9.94
CA ILE A 157 13.07 -2.45 8.96
C ILE A 157 11.87 -3.15 9.57
N THR A 158 10.71 -2.49 9.54
CA THR A 158 9.51 -2.90 10.25
C THR A 158 8.27 -2.74 9.37
N VAL A 159 7.41 -3.76 9.36
CA VAL A 159 6.06 -3.71 8.80
C VAL A 159 5.10 -4.27 9.84
N ILE A 160 4.19 -3.45 10.35
CA ILE A 160 3.10 -3.89 11.22
C ILE A 160 1.78 -3.51 10.56
N ILE A 161 0.89 -4.48 10.42
CA ILE A 161 -0.48 -4.26 9.94
C ILE A 161 -1.39 -4.93 10.95
N ASP A 162 -2.08 -4.14 11.76
CA ASP A 162 -2.96 -4.62 12.81
C ASP A 162 -4.41 -4.25 12.47
N LYS A 163 -5.35 -5.11 12.89
CA LYS A 163 -6.77 -4.80 12.80
C LYS A 163 -7.07 -3.58 13.68
N PHE A 164 -7.71 -2.58 13.10
CA PHE A 164 -8.21 -1.46 13.89
C PHE A 164 -9.30 -1.96 14.86
N LYS A 165 -9.14 -1.65 16.15
CA LYS A 165 -10.12 -1.91 17.21
C LYS A 165 -10.44 -0.57 17.85
N GLU A 166 -11.74 -0.27 17.96
CA GLU A 166 -12.25 0.91 18.69
C GLU A 166 -12.06 0.77 20.21
#